data_AF-A0A1G0LA26-F1
#
_entry.id   AF-A0A1G0LA26-F1
#
_cell.length_a   1.000
_cell.length_b   1.000
_cell.length_c   1.000
_cell.angle_alpha   90.00
_cell.angle_beta   90.00
_cell.angle_gamma   90.00
#
_symmetry.space_group_name_H-M   'P 1'
#
loop_
_entity.id
_entity.type
_entity.pdbx_description
1 polymer ?
#
loop_
_entity_poly.entity_id
_entity_poly.type
_entity_poly.pdbx_seq_one_letter_code
_entity_poly.pdbx_strand_id
1 'polypeptide(L)'
;MDNSYGVIGVAPGVQGQNTYSWRVVRDDGTFDWGAYLSGINNAPILGVKTVLVEIASYGDYWQAEGTAIASAWAQGTIVVAGVGNRAEYWATVYPASVNNVVGVSGVRDDGSFAVSTPGCTQLPGSNWGPMVDLAAPYWATTTIPFQGGGGGYYDTQWLYGWCSTELSAAHVAGVVALLWHRYPSWTPSQIVGRLTSTASRAGSRNDSLGYGVPHAANALTPPPPPLTGVSIDGPRYVTQYSTCTWIADASGGQPPYTYQWFLDGSPAGTDGSFTYTASTLSFRLEVWVNDAGGGGGSSQLTVDIDPNAEPCLQ
;
A
#
# COMPACT_ATOMS: atom_id res chain seq x y z
N MET A 1 21.24 -6.64 7.13
CA MET A 1 22.31 -7.40 7.83
C MET A 1 21.71 -8.05 9.06
N ASP A 2 21.76 -9.38 9.13
CA ASP A 2 21.38 -10.18 10.30
C ASP A 2 22.63 -10.97 10.71
N ASN A 3 23.12 -10.74 11.92
CA ASN A 3 24.26 -11.45 12.50
C ASN A 3 23.87 -12.25 13.75
N SER A 4 22.56 -12.45 13.97
CA SER A 4 21.99 -13.20 15.11
C SER A 4 22.30 -12.64 16.52
N TYR A 5 22.73 -11.38 16.62
CA TYR A 5 22.93 -10.65 17.88
C TYR A 5 22.35 -9.22 17.79
N GLY A 6 21.75 -8.72 18.87
CA GLY A 6 21.20 -7.36 18.92
C GLY A 6 19.91 -7.19 18.11
N VAL A 7 19.87 -6.19 17.23
CA VAL A 7 18.66 -5.82 16.46
C VAL A 7 18.84 -6.00 14.96
N ILE A 8 17.72 -6.25 14.28
CA ILE A 8 17.64 -6.45 12.83
C ILE A 8 16.78 -5.35 12.20
N GLY A 9 17.22 -4.82 11.06
CA GLY A 9 16.42 -3.86 10.29
C GLY A 9 15.18 -4.51 9.68
N VAL A 10 14.16 -3.70 9.35
CA VAL A 10 12.87 -4.17 8.81
C VAL A 10 13.03 -4.97 7.51
N ALA A 11 13.97 -4.60 6.64
CA ALA A 11 14.27 -5.30 5.38
C ALA A 11 15.69 -5.88 5.39
N PRO A 12 15.98 -6.92 6.17
CA PRO A 12 17.35 -7.36 6.42
C PRO A 12 18.06 -7.98 5.23
N GLY A 13 17.28 -8.45 4.24
CA GLY A 13 17.75 -9.02 2.98
C GLY A 13 18.23 -7.99 1.95
N VAL A 14 18.05 -6.69 2.21
CA VAL A 14 18.69 -5.65 1.38
C VAL A 14 20.20 -5.76 1.58
N GLN A 15 20.89 -6.11 0.51
CA GLN A 15 22.34 -6.29 0.51
C GLN A 15 23.05 -4.94 0.62
N GLY A 16 24.25 -4.92 1.22
CA GLY A 16 25.04 -3.71 1.38
C GLY A 16 25.36 -3.03 0.03
N GLN A 17 25.62 -3.81 -1.03
CA GLN A 17 25.83 -3.25 -2.37
C GLN A 17 24.60 -2.56 -2.98
N ASN A 18 23.40 -2.81 -2.44
CA ASN A 18 22.14 -2.20 -2.86
C ASN A 18 21.69 -1.11 -1.86
N THR A 19 22.58 -0.71 -0.94
CA THR A 19 22.35 0.37 0.02
C THR A 19 23.33 1.50 -0.29
N TYR A 20 22.78 2.68 -0.54
CA TYR A 20 23.57 3.87 -0.89
C TYR A 20 23.45 4.89 0.23
N SER A 21 24.57 5.50 0.60
CA SER A 21 24.58 6.66 1.48
C SER A 21 24.96 7.89 0.65
N TRP A 22 24.05 8.86 0.61
CA TRP A 22 24.28 10.12 -0.10
C TRP A 22 24.46 11.23 0.93
N ARG A 23 25.70 11.68 1.10
CA ARG A 23 26.04 12.69 2.11
C ARG A 23 25.57 14.07 1.65
N VAL A 24 24.70 14.70 2.45
CA VAL A 24 24.14 16.03 2.17
C VAL A 24 24.51 17.08 3.23
N VAL A 25 25.16 16.67 4.32
CA VAL A 25 25.70 17.58 5.35
C VAL A 25 27.22 17.52 5.31
N ARG A 26 27.88 18.67 5.13
CA ARG A 26 29.34 18.80 5.04
C ARG A 26 30.00 18.66 6.42
N ASP A 27 31.33 18.56 6.46
CA ASP A 27 32.09 18.39 7.72
C ASP A 27 31.95 19.61 8.65
N ASP A 28 31.66 20.79 8.09
CA ASP A 28 31.39 22.03 8.82
C ASP A 28 29.95 22.14 9.34
N GLY A 29 29.12 21.10 9.14
CA GLY A 29 27.72 21.07 9.53
C GLY A 29 26.77 21.81 8.58
N THR A 30 27.27 22.41 7.50
CA THR A 30 26.42 23.09 6.51
C THR A 30 25.72 22.11 5.59
N PHE A 31 24.50 22.46 5.18
CA PHE A 31 23.73 21.67 4.23
C PHE A 31 24.18 21.92 2.78
N ASP A 32 24.29 20.84 2.00
CA ASP A 32 24.55 20.88 0.58
C ASP A 32 23.28 20.57 -0.22
N TRP A 33 22.55 21.63 -0.57
CA TRP A 33 21.33 21.55 -1.39
C TRP A 33 21.58 20.98 -2.79
N GLY A 34 22.79 21.17 -3.34
CA GLY A 34 23.18 20.59 -4.63
C GLY A 34 23.35 19.08 -4.52
N ALA A 35 24.04 18.62 -3.47
CA ALA A 35 24.17 17.20 -3.18
C ALA A 35 22.80 16.56 -2.88
N TYR A 36 21.91 17.25 -2.16
CA TYR A 36 20.55 16.79 -1.88
C TYR A 36 19.74 16.51 -3.15
N LEU A 37 19.64 17.50 -4.05
CA LEU A 37 18.96 17.29 -5.34
C LEU A 37 19.66 16.23 -6.19
N SER A 38 21.00 16.20 -6.18
CA SER A 38 21.76 15.19 -6.91
C SER A 38 21.44 13.79 -6.42
N GLY A 39 21.30 13.58 -5.12
CA GLY A 39 20.94 12.28 -4.54
C GLY A 39 19.57 11.79 -5.02
N ILE A 40 18.55 12.66 -4.96
CA ILE A 40 17.19 12.33 -5.42
C ILE A 40 17.17 12.05 -6.93
N ASN A 41 17.85 12.85 -7.74
CA ASN A 41 17.88 12.67 -9.19
C ASN A 41 18.69 11.43 -9.63
N ASN A 42 19.75 11.06 -8.92
CA ASN A 42 20.59 9.91 -9.27
C ASN A 42 20.04 8.58 -8.74
N ALA A 43 19.22 8.59 -7.68
CA ALA A 43 18.60 7.39 -7.14
C ALA A 43 17.94 6.48 -8.21
N PRO A 44 17.01 6.97 -9.06
CA PRO A 44 16.41 6.14 -10.10
C PRO A 44 17.42 5.66 -11.15
N ILE A 45 18.43 6.47 -11.49
CA ILE A 45 19.49 6.13 -12.46
C ILE A 45 20.34 4.96 -11.95
N LEU A 46 20.57 4.92 -10.64
CA LEU A 46 21.28 3.84 -9.96
C LEU A 46 20.39 2.62 -9.65
N GLY A 47 19.11 2.66 -10.04
CA GLY A 47 18.15 1.59 -9.77
C GLY A 47 17.64 1.54 -8.32
N VAL A 48 17.90 2.58 -7.52
CA VAL A 48 17.38 2.70 -6.15
C VAL A 48 15.87 2.87 -6.19
N LYS A 49 15.14 2.04 -5.45
CA LYS A 49 13.66 2.04 -5.43
C LYS A 49 13.04 2.82 -4.28
N THR A 50 13.83 3.10 -3.25
CA THR A 50 13.39 3.82 -2.06
C THR A 50 14.49 4.78 -1.62
N VAL A 51 14.15 6.07 -1.50
CA VAL A 51 15.01 7.10 -0.95
C VAL A 51 14.44 7.53 0.40
N LEU A 52 15.26 7.38 1.44
CA LEU A 52 14.95 7.86 2.77
C LEU A 52 15.59 9.24 2.95
N VAL A 53 14.78 10.26 3.26
CA VAL A 53 15.25 11.61 3.55
C VAL A 53 15.18 11.89 5.05
N GLU A 54 16.35 12.06 5.65
CA GLU A 54 16.54 12.25 7.10
C GLU A 54 16.59 13.73 7.50
N ILE A 55 15.87 14.60 6.79
CA ILE A 55 15.79 16.04 7.07
C ILE A 55 14.33 16.50 7.00
N ALA A 56 13.94 17.35 7.95
CA ALA A 56 12.72 18.14 7.93
C ALA A 56 13.04 19.64 7.84
N SER A 57 12.47 20.33 6.86
CA SER A 57 12.55 21.77 6.66
C SER A 57 11.19 22.43 6.89
N TYR A 58 11.19 23.59 7.54
CA TYR A 58 9.99 24.36 7.91
C TYR A 58 9.84 25.64 7.08
N GLY A 59 10.61 25.76 5.98
CA GLY A 59 10.59 26.90 5.07
C GLY A 59 9.56 26.76 3.94
N ASP A 60 9.71 27.60 2.93
CA ASP A 60 8.84 27.62 1.75
C ASP A 60 9.07 26.43 0.81
N TYR A 61 8.07 26.15 -0.02
CA TYR A 61 8.15 25.14 -1.08
C TYR A 61 9.29 25.45 -2.06
N TRP A 62 10.11 24.45 -2.34
CA TRP A 62 11.18 24.57 -3.33
C TRP A 62 10.86 23.77 -4.60
N GLN A 63 10.58 24.50 -5.69
CA GLN A 63 10.17 23.90 -6.98
C GLN A 63 11.16 22.85 -7.50
N ALA A 64 12.46 23.03 -7.28
CA ALA A 64 13.48 22.09 -7.75
C ALA A 64 13.40 20.74 -7.02
N GLU A 65 13.15 20.75 -5.71
CA GLU A 65 12.92 19.54 -4.91
C GLU A 65 11.66 18.82 -5.38
N GLY A 66 10.56 19.54 -5.57
CA GLY A 66 9.32 18.96 -6.09
C GLY A 66 9.49 18.33 -7.47
N THR A 67 10.26 18.97 -8.35
CA THR A 67 10.55 18.44 -9.70
C THR A 67 11.42 17.19 -9.64
N ALA A 68 12.45 17.18 -8.78
CA ALA A 68 13.32 16.02 -8.60
C ALA A 68 12.54 14.82 -8.04
N ILE A 69 11.68 15.03 -7.04
CA ILE A 69 10.85 14.00 -6.43
C ILE A 69 9.82 13.46 -7.44
N ALA A 70 9.15 14.33 -8.20
CA ALA A 70 8.22 13.91 -9.24
C ALA A 70 8.92 13.07 -10.34
N SER A 71 10.14 13.45 -10.73
CA SER A 71 10.96 12.68 -11.67
C SER A 71 11.36 11.31 -11.12
N ALA A 72 11.79 11.25 -9.86
CA ALA A 72 12.12 9.99 -9.18
C ALA A 72 10.91 9.05 -9.09
N TRP A 73 9.74 9.60 -8.74
CA TRP A 73 8.47 8.86 -8.73
C TRP A 73 8.10 8.29 -10.09
N ALA A 74 8.18 9.10 -11.16
CA ALA A 74 7.89 8.65 -12.52
C ALA A 74 8.81 7.50 -12.98
N GLN A 75 10.03 7.42 -12.43
CA GLN A 75 11.02 6.38 -12.72
C GLN A 75 10.96 5.19 -11.74
N GLY A 76 9.96 5.12 -10.87
CA GLY A 76 9.75 3.98 -9.98
C GLY A 76 10.51 4.05 -8.65
N THR A 77 10.83 5.27 -8.17
CA THR A 77 11.47 5.50 -6.86
C THR A 77 10.50 6.19 -5.91
N ILE A 78 10.35 5.67 -4.70
CA ILE A 78 9.53 6.30 -3.64
C ILE A 78 10.45 7.08 -2.70
N VAL A 79 10.07 8.31 -2.37
CA VAL A 79 10.72 9.10 -1.31
C VAL A 79 9.90 8.96 -0.02
N VAL A 80 10.58 8.67 1.09
CA VAL A 80 9.98 8.56 2.43
C VAL A 80 10.70 9.54 3.34
N ALA A 81 9.96 10.32 4.13
CA ALA A 81 10.52 11.37 4.98
C ALA A 81 9.77 11.51 6.30
N GLY A 82 10.48 11.92 7.35
CA GLY A 82 9.89 12.28 8.63
C GLY A 82 9.16 13.63 8.56
N VAL A 83 8.16 13.82 9.43
CA VAL A 83 7.38 15.07 9.50
C VAL A 83 7.91 16.07 10.54
N GLY A 84 9.03 15.76 11.19
CA GLY A 84 9.70 16.62 12.15
C GLY A 84 9.28 16.37 13.60
N ASN A 85 10.05 16.97 14.52
CA ASN A 85 10.13 16.52 15.91
C ASN A 85 9.86 17.64 16.94
N ARG A 86 8.88 18.54 16.69
CA ARG A 86 8.57 19.68 17.56
C ARG A 86 7.34 19.47 18.47
N ALA A 87 6.63 18.35 18.33
CA ALA A 87 5.34 18.13 18.98
C ALA A 87 4.33 19.27 18.71
N GLU A 88 4.25 19.71 17.45
CA GLU A 88 3.41 20.83 17.02
C GLU A 88 2.62 20.49 15.74
N TYR A 89 1.54 21.24 15.53
CA TYR A 89 0.82 21.24 14.25
C TYR A 89 1.61 22.04 13.21
N TRP A 90 1.78 21.46 12.02
CA TRP A 90 2.36 22.15 10.87
C TRP A 90 1.49 21.92 9.64
N ALA A 91 1.11 23.00 8.96
CA ALA A 91 0.41 22.88 7.68
C ALA A 91 1.31 22.27 6.60
N THR A 92 2.62 22.52 6.70
CA THR A 92 3.64 22.06 5.77
C THR A 92 4.97 21.78 6.45
N VAL A 93 5.63 20.68 6.08
CA VAL A 93 7.00 20.31 6.43
C VAL A 93 7.63 19.64 5.21
N TYR A 94 8.77 20.11 4.74
CA TYR A 94 9.42 19.59 3.54
C TYR A 94 10.55 18.59 3.87
N PRO A 95 10.68 17.49 3.12
CA PRO A 95 9.95 17.19 1.88
C PRO A 95 8.62 16.45 2.10
N ALA A 96 8.19 16.15 3.32
CA ALA A 96 6.97 15.37 3.58
C ALA A 96 5.68 15.98 2.95
N SER A 97 5.63 17.30 2.76
CA SER A 97 4.53 18.01 2.08
C SER A 97 4.63 18.02 0.56
N VAL A 98 5.72 17.51 -0.04
CA VAL A 98 5.83 17.41 -1.49
C VAL A 98 4.98 16.23 -1.98
N ASN A 99 4.20 16.47 -3.04
CA ASN A 99 3.48 15.38 -3.73
C ASN A 99 4.42 14.23 -4.08
N ASN A 100 3.96 12.99 -3.91
CA ASN A 100 4.72 11.76 -4.14
C ASN A 100 5.80 11.44 -3.08
N VAL A 101 5.83 12.17 -1.97
CA VAL A 101 6.56 11.76 -0.76
C VAL A 101 5.60 11.04 0.18
N VAL A 102 6.09 10.00 0.85
CA VAL A 102 5.40 9.37 1.98
C VAL A 102 5.88 10.04 3.26
N GLY A 103 5.02 10.89 3.84
CA GLY A 103 5.30 11.56 5.11
C GLY A 103 4.97 10.68 6.32
N VAL A 104 5.92 10.55 7.25
CA VAL A 104 5.81 9.61 8.37
C VAL A 104 5.90 10.30 9.72
N SER A 105 4.87 10.10 10.56
CA SER A 105 4.83 10.53 11.95
C SER A 105 5.22 9.41 12.93
N GLY A 106 5.42 9.79 14.20
CA GLY A 106 5.81 8.87 15.26
C GLY A 106 4.64 8.32 16.08
N VAL A 107 4.71 7.04 16.43
CA VAL A 107 3.91 6.40 17.50
C VAL A 107 4.79 5.90 18.64
N ARG A 108 4.20 5.82 19.83
CA ARG A 108 4.78 5.11 20.99
C ARG A 108 4.46 3.61 20.92
N ASP A 109 5.01 2.84 21.85
CA ASP A 109 4.85 1.37 21.89
C ASP A 109 3.40 0.92 22.07
N ASP A 110 2.57 1.75 22.70
CA ASP A 110 1.13 1.51 22.87
C ASP A 110 0.30 1.90 21.62
N GLY A 111 0.95 2.33 20.54
CA GLY A 111 0.33 2.79 19.30
C GLY A 111 -0.25 4.20 19.37
N SER A 112 -0.13 4.91 20.50
CA SER A 112 -0.55 6.30 20.63
C SER A 112 0.41 7.24 19.91
N PHE A 113 -0.08 8.43 19.54
CA PHE A 113 0.75 9.46 18.91
C PHE A 113 1.93 9.87 19.81
N ALA A 114 3.11 9.98 19.22
CA ALA A 114 4.36 10.21 19.95
C ALA A 114 4.53 11.69 20.36
N VAL A 115 3.97 12.05 21.51
CA VAL A 115 4.32 13.28 22.26
C VAL A 115 4.99 12.86 23.56
N SER A 116 5.99 13.57 24.09
CA SER A 116 6.60 13.25 25.40
C SER A 116 6.88 11.74 25.61
N THR A 117 7.48 11.10 24.62
CA THR A 117 7.70 9.64 24.63
C THR A 117 8.71 9.29 25.73
N PRO A 118 8.40 8.37 26.65
CA PRO A 118 9.35 7.95 27.69
C PRO A 118 10.72 7.61 27.08
N GLY A 119 11.78 8.12 27.72
CA GLY A 119 13.19 8.04 27.28
C GLY A 119 13.59 8.76 25.99
N CYS A 120 12.66 9.33 25.25
CA CYS A 120 12.93 10.33 24.22
C CYS A 120 13.02 11.73 24.84
N THR A 121 14.04 11.99 25.67
CA THR A 121 14.14 13.26 26.41
C THR A 121 14.69 14.43 25.60
N GLN A 122 15.32 14.16 24.46
CA GLN A 122 15.99 15.18 23.64
C GLN A 122 15.06 15.88 22.65
N LEU A 123 13.96 15.24 22.26
CA LEU A 123 12.99 15.78 21.29
C LEU A 123 11.58 15.73 21.88
N PRO A 124 10.78 16.80 21.74
CA PRO A 124 9.46 16.89 22.35
C PRO A 124 8.44 15.88 21.78
N GLY A 125 8.60 15.42 20.54
CA GLY A 125 7.72 14.44 19.91
C GLY A 125 7.47 14.73 18.42
N SER A 126 6.69 13.86 17.78
CA SER A 126 6.31 13.99 16.37
C SER A 126 5.46 15.23 16.12
N ASN A 127 5.67 15.89 14.99
CA ASN A 127 4.71 16.84 14.43
C ASN A 127 3.50 16.12 13.84
N TRP A 128 2.43 16.88 13.59
CA TRP A 128 1.23 16.42 12.90
C TRP A 128 0.70 17.46 11.91
N GLY A 129 -0.08 17.02 10.94
CA GLY A 129 -0.68 17.88 9.92
C GLY A 129 -1.05 17.14 8.62
N PRO A 130 -1.47 17.88 7.59
CA PRO A 130 -1.88 17.30 6.30
C PRO A 130 -0.78 16.49 5.59
N MET A 131 0.50 16.72 5.93
CA MET A 131 1.64 16.00 5.35
C MET A 131 1.85 14.58 5.89
N VAL A 132 1.05 14.13 6.87
CA VAL A 132 1.19 12.79 7.45
C VAL A 132 0.42 11.77 6.60
N ASP A 133 1.11 10.80 6.03
CA ASP A 133 0.50 9.67 5.31
C ASP A 133 0.43 8.41 6.18
N LEU A 134 1.48 8.16 6.95
CA LEU A 134 1.63 6.96 7.78
C LEU A 134 2.27 7.31 9.12
N ALA A 135 2.24 6.36 10.04
CA ALA A 135 2.99 6.43 11.29
C ALA A 135 3.88 5.20 11.47
N ALA A 136 4.92 5.31 12.28
CA ALA A 136 5.76 4.19 12.67
C ALA A 136 6.40 4.46 14.04
N PRO A 137 7.05 3.47 14.67
CA PRO A 137 7.71 3.69 15.96
C PRO A 137 8.61 4.94 15.94
N TYR A 138 8.41 5.82 16.92
CA TYR A 138 9.15 7.08 17.04
C TYR A 138 10.59 6.90 17.49
N TRP A 139 10.93 5.71 17.99
CA TRP A 139 12.26 5.37 18.45
C TRP A 139 12.70 4.06 17.80
N ALA A 140 14.01 3.88 17.72
CA ALA A 140 14.62 2.66 17.20
C ALA A 140 15.88 2.32 17.99
N THR A 141 16.18 1.04 18.10
CA THR A 141 17.53 0.60 18.48
C THR A 141 18.43 0.68 17.24
N THR A 142 19.69 1.07 17.42
CA THR A 142 20.66 1.20 16.33
C THR A 142 21.84 0.24 16.51
N THR A 143 22.44 -0.18 15.41
CA THR A 143 23.66 -0.99 15.39
C THR A 143 24.94 -0.16 15.36
N ILE A 144 24.85 1.18 15.41
CA ILE A 144 26.02 2.07 15.44
C ILE A 144 26.56 2.16 16.88
N PRO A 145 27.83 1.81 17.14
CA PRO A 145 28.45 2.02 18.44
C PRO A 145 28.65 3.52 18.72
N PHE A 146 28.32 3.98 19.93
CA PHE A 146 28.54 5.37 20.34
C PHE A 146 30.05 5.67 20.41
N GLN A 147 30.50 6.78 19.80
CA GLN A 147 31.86 7.28 20.03
C GLN A 147 31.96 7.93 21.42
N GLY A 148 32.25 7.09 22.41
CA GLY A 148 32.52 7.48 23.80
C GLY A 148 33.42 6.50 24.54
N GLY A 149 34.22 5.69 23.83
CA GLY A 149 35.28 4.88 24.42
C GLY A 149 34.89 3.50 24.97
N GLY A 150 33.68 3.01 24.72
CA GLY A 150 33.30 1.63 24.99
C GLY A 150 32.84 0.96 23.70
N GLY A 151 33.72 0.18 23.07
CA GLY A 151 33.44 -0.54 21.82
C GLY A 151 32.41 -1.66 21.98
N GLY A 152 31.16 -1.30 22.25
CA GLY A 152 30.01 -2.21 22.34
C GLY A 152 28.89 -1.76 21.41
N TYR A 153 28.25 -2.73 20.75
CA TYR A 153 26.88 -2.57 20.29
C TYR A 153 26.03 -2.33 21.54
N TYR A 154 25.29 -1.23 21.61
CA TYR A 154 24.28 -1.11 22.67
C TYR A 154 23.10 -2.02 22.32
N ASP A 155 23.28 -3.30 22.60
CA ASP A 155 22.17 -4.16 22.92
C ASP A 155 21.66 -3.73 24.31
N THR A 156 20.44 -3.20 24.33
CA THR A 156 19.47 -3.21 25.44
C THR A 156 19.77 -2.56 26.80
N GLN A 157 20.92 -1.93 27.07
CA GLN A 157 21.21 -1.47 28.46
C GLN A 157 20.84 -0.01 28.81
N TRP A 158 20.45 0.81 27.85
CA TRP A 158 19.82 2.10 28.13
C TRP A 158 18.50 2.14 27.37
N LEU A 159 17.39 1.92 28.10
CA LEU A 159 16.05 2.00 27.56
C LEU A 159 15.90 3.31 26.77
N TYR A 160 15.35 3.18 25.56
CA TYR A 160 15.10 4.22 24.56
C TYR A 160 16.34 4.62 23.74
N GLY A 161 16.52 3.87 22.64
CA GLY A 161 17.39 4.26 21.54
C GLY A 161 16.92 5.58 20.92
N TRP A 162 17.70 6.09 19.97
CA TRP A 162 17.44 7.35 19.28
C TRP A 162 15.96 7.53 18.91
N CYS A 163 15.45 8.74 19.04
CA CYS A 163 14.06 9.06 18.74
C CYS A 163 13.99 10.15 17.68
N SER A 164 13.14 9.96 16.67
CA SER A 164 12.81 10.96 15.65
C SER A 164 11.77 10.40 14.68
N THR A 165 11.04 11.27 13.99
CA THR A 165 10.17 10.90 12.86
C THR A 165 10.95 10.36 11.67
N GLU A 166 12.24 10.69 11.58
CA GLU A 166 13.14 10.19 10.57
C GLU A 166 13.41 8.69 10.79
N LEU A 167 13.54 8.24 12.05
CA LEU A 167 13.56 6.81 12.38
C LEU A 167 12.22 6.12 12.09
N SER A 168 11.10 6.82 12.30
CA SER A 168 9.79 6.34 11.86
C SER A 168 9.76 6.16 10.34
N ALA A 169 10.27 7.14 9.58
CA ALA A 169 10.40 7.07 8.14
C ALA A 169 11.29 5.91 7.69
N ALA A 170 12.38 5.62 8.41
CA ALA A 170 13.25 4.48 8.14
C ALA A 170 12.52 3.12 8.27
N HIS A 171 11.64 2.97 9.27
CA HIS A 171 10.81 1.77 9.39
C HIS A 171 9.87 1.62 8.20
N VAL A 172 9.19 2.69 7.79
CA VAL A 172 8.30 2.69 6.62
C VAL A 172 9.07 2.41 5.34
N ALA A 173 10.24 3.01 5.14
CA ALA A 173 11.12 2.75 4.01
C ALA A 173 11.54 1.27 3.94
N GLY A 174 11.75 0.63 5.09
CA GLY A 174 11.97 -0.81 5.19
C GLY A 174 10.77 -1.63 4.69
N VAL A 175 9.54 -1.28 5.09
CA VAL A 175 8.33 -1.96 4.59
C VAL A 175 8.14 -1.74 3.08
N VAL A 176 8.43 -0.53 2.58
CA VAL A 176 8.43 -0.23 1.14
C VAL A 176 9.43 -1.12 0.40
N ALA A 177 10.63 -1.31 0.93
CA ALA A 177 11.63 -2.22 0.34
C ALA A 177 11.17 -3.68 0.31
N LEU A 178 10.47 -4.16 1.35
CA LEU A 178 9.85 -5.49 1.35
C LEU A 178 8.79 -5.62 0.26
N LEU A 179 7.95 -4.60 0.08
CA LEU A 179 6.93 -4.58 -0.98
C LEU A 179 7.56 -4.58 -2.37
N TRP A 180 8.65 -3.82 -2.59
CA TRP A 180 9.38 -3.86 -3.85
C TRP A 180 9.96 -5.24 -4.16
N HIS A 181 10.47 -5.94 -3.14
CA HIS A 181 10.95 -7.31 -3.31
C HIS A 181 9.81 -8.27 -3.67
N ARG A 182 8.66 -8.14 -3.02
CA ARG A 182 7.50 -9.02 -3.24
C ARG A 182 6.79 -8.74 -4.57
N TYR A 183 6.73 -7.47 -4.98
CA TYR A 183 6.01 -6.98 -6.15
C TYR A 183 6.90 -6.10 -7.05
N PRO A 184 7.93 -6.68 -7.68
CA PRO A 184 8.95 -5.91 -8.41
C PRO A 184 8.43 -5.19 -9.65
N SER A 185 7.26 -5.57 -10.16
CA SER A 185 6.62 -4.97 -11.34
C SER A 185 5.61 -3.87 -11.02
N TRP A 186 5.34 -3.60 -9.74
CA TRP A 186 4.37 -2.60 -9.35
C TRP A 186 4.88 -1.17 -9.61
N THR A 187 3.97 -0.22 -9.72
CA THR A 187 4.29 1.21 -9.74
C THR A 187 4.41 1.76 -8.32
N PRO A 188 5.06 2.92 -8.11
CA PRO A 188 5.08 3.59 -6.82
C PRO A 188 3.67 3.80 -6.23
N SER A 189 2.70 4.18 -7.05
CA SER A 189 1.30 4.34 -6.64
C SER A 189 0.69 3.03 -6.13
N GLN A 190 0.99 1.89 -6.75
CA GLN A 190 0.49 0.58 -6.31
C GLN A 190 1.13 0.16 -4.98
N ILE A 191 2.43 0.41 -4.81
CA ILE A 191 3.15 0.13 -3.56
C ILE A 191 2.60 1.00 -2.42
N VAL A 192 2.51 2.32 -2.61
CA VAL A 192 1.96 3.23 -1.58
C VAL A 192 0.49 2.93 -1.30
N GLY A 193 -0.31 2.65 -2.33
CA GLY A 193 -1.72 2.25 -2.16
C GLY A 193 -1.89 0.96 -1.37
N ARG A 194 -1.04 -0.05 -1.59
CA ARG A 194 -1.04 -1.28 -0.76
C ARG A 194 -0.60 -0.99 0.67
N LEU A 195 0.42 -0.17 0.84
CA LEU A 195 0.96 0.20 2.14
C LEU A 195 -0.10 0.91 3.00
N THR A 196 -0.87 1.85 2.43
CA THR A 196 -1.90 2.60 3.16
C THR A 196 -3.21 1.82 3.32
N SER A 197 -3.64 1.03 2.33
CA SER A 197 -4.86 0.21 2.41
C SER A 197 -4.76 -0.97 3.39
N THR A 198 -3.55 -1.32 3.81
CA THR A 198 -3.30 -2.37 4.80
C THR A 198 -2.78 -1.84 6.14
N ALA A 199 -2.64 -0.53 6.30
CA ALA A 199 -2.21 0.08 7.56
C ALA A 199 -3.31 0.07 8.63
N SER A 200 -2.93 0.30 9.88
CA SER A 200 -3.84 0.15 11.04
C SER A 200 -5.07 1.08 11.04
N ARG A 201 -5.07 2.14 10.22
CA ARG A 201 -6.21 3.05 10.01
C ARG A 201 -6.60 3.14 8.53
N ALA A 202 -6.50 2.04 7.78
CA ALA A 202 -6.97 1.97 6.41
C ALA A 202 -8.40 2.54 6.26
N GLY A 203 -8.59 3.46 5.31
CA GLY A 203 -9.86 4.16 5.08
C GLY A 203 -10.25 5.20 6.15
N SER A 204 -9.44 5.44 7.18
CA SER A 204 -9.72 6.36 8.29
C SER A 204 -8.53 7.27 8.65
N ARG A 205 -7.96 7.90 7.60
CA ARG A 205 -6.81 8.81 7.71
C ARG A 205 -7.09 9.96 8.70
N ASN A 206 -6.11 10.34 9.51
CA ASN A 206 -6.11 11.59 10.28
C ASN A 206 -4.75 12.30 10.18
N ASP A 207 -4.66 13.53 10.67
CA ASP A 207 -3.44 14.34 10.52
C ASP A 207 -2.32 13.98 11.51
N SER A 208 -2.59 13.17 12.54
CA SER A 208 -1.57 12.75 13.51
C SER A 208 -0.88 11.45 13.12
N LEU A 209 -1.62 10.48 12.58
CA LEU A 209 -1.16 9.14 12.29
C LEU A 209 -1.29 8.76 10.82
N GLY A 210 -1.88 9.63 9.98
CA GLY A 210 -2.21 9.28 8.61
C GLY A 210 -3.13 8.07 8.55
N TYR A 211 -2.83 7.14 7.66
CA TYR A 211 -3.45 5.81 7.56
C TYR A 211 -2.97 4.83 8.64
N GLY A 212 -2.17 5.27 9.60
CA GLY A 212 -1.70 4.49 10.73
C GLY A 212 -0.38 3.77 10.46
N VAL A 213 -0.10 2.75 11.27
CA VAL A 213 1.13 1.97 11.19
C VAL A 213 1.00 0.90 10.09
N PRO A 214 1.95 0.79 9.14
CA PRO A 214 1.92 -0.27 8.15
C PRO A 214 1.94 -1.66 8.76
N HIS A 215 1.00 -2.53 8.34
CA HIS A 215 1.04 -3.95 8.66
C HIS A 215 1.81 -4.71 7.57
N ALA A 216 3.13 -4.82 7.70
CA ALA A 216 3.99 -5.43 6.69
C ALA A 216 3.51 -6.83 6.24
N ALA A 217 3.06 -7.69 7.17
CA ALA A 217 2.53 -9.01 6.84
C ALA A 217 1.32 -8.92 5.89
N ASN A 218 0.35 -8.04 6.20
CA ASN A 218 -0.83 -7.84 5.35
C ASN A 218 -0.46 -7.16 4.02
N ALA A 219 0.49 -6.24 4.03
CA ALA A 219 0.95 -5.58 2.82
C ALA A 219 1.58 -6.59 1.84
N LEU A 220 2.31 -7.60 2.36
CA LEU A 220 3.01 -8.63 1.60
C LEU A 220 2.13 -9.81 1.15
N THR A 221 0.92 -9.96 1.69
CA THR A 221 -0.05 -10.90 1.12
C THR A 221 -0.53 -10.34 -0.23
N PRO A 222 -0.63 -11.15 -1.29
CA PRO A 222 -1.20 -10.70 -2.55
C PRO A 222 -2.61 -10.17 -2.32
N PRO A 223 -3.03 -9.06 -2.97
CA PRO A 223 -4.46 -8.77 -3.05
C PRO A 223 -5.18 -9.96 -3.71
N PRO A 224 -6.45 -10.20 -3.37
CA PRO A 224 -7.28 -11.15 -4.09
C PRO A 224 -7.16 -10.90 -5.60
N PRO A 225 -6.97 -11.94 -6.44
CA PRO A 225 -7.01 -11.76 -7.88
C PRO A 225 -8.35 -11.13 -8.28
N PRO A 226 -8.38 -10.17 -9.20
CA PRO A 226 -9.63 -9.51 -9.59
C PRO A 226 -10.53 -10.48 -10.35
N LEU A 227 -11.85 -10.40 -10.15
CA LEU A 227 -12.83 -11.06 -11.01
C LEU A 227 -12.76 -10.42 -12.41
N THR A 228 -12.37 -11.19 -13.42
CA THR A 228 -12.07 -10.68 -14.77
C THR A 228 -13.17 -10.97 -15.79
N GLY A 229 -14.06 -11.90 -15.52
CA GLY A 229 -15.14 -12.22 -16.45
C GLY A 229 -16.27 -12.98 -15.80
N VAL A 230 -17.48 -12.65 -16.25
CA VAL A 230 -18.72 -13.36 -15.97
C VAL A 230 -19.41 -13.61 -17.32
N SER A 231 -19.77 -14.85 -17.59
CA SER A 231 -20.52 -15.23 -18.80
C SER A 231 -21.66 -16.18 -18.48
N ILE A 232 -22.69 -16.14 -19.31
CA ILE A 232 -23.77 -17.12 -19.30
C ILE A 232 -23.55 -18.05 -20.49
N ASP A 233 -23.36 -19.35 -20.22
CA ASP A 233 -23.38 -20.40 -21.23
C ASP A 233 -24.74 -21.10 -21.27
N GLY A 234 -25.21 -21.42 -22.47
CA GLY A 234 -26.52 -22.03 -22.70
C GLY A 234 -27.21 -21.56 -23.98
N PRO A 235 -28.39 -22.11 -24.29
CA PRO A 235 -29.08 -21.86 -25.54
C PRO A 235 -29.59 -20.42 -25.63
N ARG A 236 -29.46 -19.81 -26.82
CA ARG A 236 -30.03 -18.49 -27.16
C ARG A 236 -31.41 -18.58 -27.81
N TYR A 237 -31.73 -19.74 -28.37
CA TYR A 237 -33.01 -20.02 -29.00
C TYR A 237 -33.59 -21.25 -28.34
N VAL A 238 -34.80 -21.15 -27.82
CA VAL A 238 -35.47 -22.26 -27.12
C VAL A 238 -36.89 -22.44 -27.65
N THR A 239 -37.37 -23.67 -27.65
CA THR A 239 -38.76 -23.95 -28.01
C THR A 239 -39.69 -23.62 -26.85
N GLN A 240 -40.91 -23.19 -27.17
CA GLN A 240 -41.95 -22.95 -26.16
C GLN A 240 -42.14 -24.20 -25.28
N TYR A 241 -42.31 -23.98 -23.97
CA TYR A 241 -42.53 -25.04 -22.97
C TYR A 241 -41.37 -26.04 -22.78
N SER A 242 -40.22 -25.82 -23.40
CA SER A 242 -39.00 -26.58 -23.11
C SER A 242 -38.36 -26.11 -21.81
N THR A 243 -37.72 -27.04 -21.09
CA THR A 243 -36.93 -26.71 -19.89
C THR A 243 -35.46 -26.75 -20.25
N CYS A 244 -34.77 -25.64 -20.03
CA CYS A 244 -33.37 -25.46 -20.39
C CYS A 244 -32.57 -25.00 -19.17
N THR A 245 -31.28 -25.28 -19.20
CA THR A 245 -30.34 -24.86 -18.15
C THR A 245 -29.29 -23.93 -18.76
N TRP A 246 -28.99 -22.86 -18.02
CA TRP A 246 -27.88 -21.96 -18.27
C TRP A 246 -26.89 -22.03 -17.13
N ILE A 247 -25.60 -21.94 -17.44
CA ILE A 247 -24.51 -22.01 -16.48
C ILE A 247 -23.84 -20.64 -16.43
N ALA A 248 -23.55 -20.15 -15.23
CA ALA A 248 -22.75 -18.96 -15.04
C ALA A 248 -21.29 -19.37 -14.87
N ASP A 249 -20.44 -18.92 -15.78
CA ASP A 249 -18.99 -19.08 -15.70
C ASP A 249 -18.34 -17.81 -15.17
N ALA A 250 -17.55 -17.96 -14.11
CA ALA A 250 -16.74 -16.90 -13.53
C ALA A 250 -15.25 -17.19 -13.80
N SER A 251 -14.50 -16.15 -14.17
CA SER A 251 -13.05 -16.24 -14.42
C SER A 251 -12.28 -15.16 -13.67
N GLY A 252 -11.07 -15.49 -13.21
CA GLY A 252 -10.34 -14.67 -12.25
C GLY A 252 -11.01 -14.72 -10.88
N GLY A 253 -10.77 -13.72 -10.03
CA GLY A 253 -11.43 -13.60 -8.74
C GLY A 253 -10.92 -14.58 -7.68
N GLN A 254 -11.40 -14.43 -6.45
CA GLN A 254 -11.10 -15.35 -5.36
C GLN A 254 -12.32 -16.23 -5.02
N PRO A 255 -12.27 -17.56 -5.28
CA PRO A 255 -13.32 -18.48 -4.84
C PRO A 255 -13.50 -18.51 -3.30
N PRO A 256 -14.69 -18.91 -2.78
CA PRO A 256 -15.89 -19.31 -3.53
C PRO A 256 -16.63 -18.12 -4.17
N TYR A 257 -17.39 -18.41 -5.23
CA TYR A 257 -18.28 -17.45 -5.88
C TYR A 257 -19.72 -17.59 -5.39
N THR A 258 -20.46 -16.48 -5.41
CA THR A 258 -21.90 -16.42 -5.13
C THR A 258 -22.63 -15.84 -6.32
N TYR A 259 -23.83 -16.34 -6.61
CA TYR A 259 -24.59 -16.02 -7.82
C TYR A 259 -25.96 -15.44 -7.46
N GLN A 260 -26.46 -14.55 -8.30
CA GLN A 260 -27.85 -14.09 -8.29
C GLN A 260 -28.34 -13.96 -9.73
N TRP A 261 -29.28 -14.82 -10.11
CA TRP A 261 -29.95 -14.79 -11.41
C TRP A 261 -31.17 -13.90 -11.36
N PHE A 262 -31.46 -13.28 -12.49
CA PHE A 262 -32.65 -12.49 -12.76
C PHE A 262 -33.30 -12.94 -14.07
N LEU A 263 -34.61 -13.12 -14.05
CA LEU A 263 -35.46 -13.34 -15.21
C LEU A 263 -36.27 -12.06 -15.44
N ASP A 264 -36.05 -11.39 -16.58
CA ASP A 264 -36.67 -10.10 -16.91
C ASP A 264 -36.56 -9.05 -15.79
N GLY A 265 -35.40 -9.04 -15.13
CA GLY A 265 -35.08 -8.13 -14.01
C GLY A 265 -35.62 -8.56 -12.65
N SER A 266 -36.36 -9.67 -12.56
CA SER A 266 -36.85 -10.23 -11.28
C SER A 266 -35.91 -11.32 -10.76
N PRO A 267 -35.49 -11.30 -9.48
CA PRO A 267 -34.65 -12.35 -8.90
C PRO A 267 -35.25 -13.75 -9.09
N ALA A 268 -34.47 -14.70 -9.57
CA ALA A 268 -34.96 -16.03 -9.99
C ALA A 268 -34.17 -17.23 -9.44
N GLY A 269 -32.90 -17.07 -9.05
CA GLY A 269 -32.09 -18.17 -8.50
C GLY A 269 -30.73 -17.72 -7.98
N THR A 270 -30.01 -18.58 -7.26
CA THR A 270 -28.73 -18.23 -6.59
C THR A 270 -27.61 -19.24 -6.80
N ASP A 271 -27.86 -20.31 -7.55
CA ASP A 271 -26.86 -21.34 -7.85
C ASP A 271 -26.00 -20.96 -9.06
N GLY A 272 -24.87 -21.65 -9.26
CA GLY A 272 -24.02 -21.47 -10.45
C GLY A 272 -24.70 -21.85 -11.76
N SER A 273 -25.88 -22.46 -11.71
CA SER A 273 -26.72 -22.78 -12.85
C SER A 273 -28.15 -22.33 -12.58
N PHE A 274 -28.87 -21.97 -13.64
CA PHE A 274 -30.28 -21.61 -13.60
C PHE A 274 -31.07 -22.45 -14.60
N THR A 275 -32.14 -23.10 -14.14
CA THR A 275 -33.02 -23.92 -14.98
C THR A 275 -34.40 -23.28 -15.03
N TYR A 276 -34.95 -23.13 -16.24
CA TYR A 276 -36.24 -22.49 -16.46
C TYR A 276 -37.04 -23.16 -17.57
N THR A 277 -38.35 -23.30 -17.37
CA THR A 277 -39.30 -23.77 -18.39
C THR A 277 -39.84 -22.58 -19.16
N ALA A 278 -39.51 -22.50 -20.45
CA ALA A 278 -39.87 -21.39 -21.32
C ALA A 278 -41.39 -21.25 -21.50
N SER A 279 -41.86 -20.01 -21.61
CA SER A 279 -43.25 -19.70 -21.96
C SER A 279 -43.39 -19.49 -23.47
N THR A 280 -44.25 -18.56 -23.90
CA THR A 280 -44.42 -18.16 -25.30
C THR A 280 -43.66 -16.88 -25.67
N LEU A 281 -43.06 -16.19 -24.70
CA LEU A 281 -42.35 -14.92 -24.90
C LEU A 281 -40.85 -15.09 -24.69
N SER A 282 -40.05 -14.41 -25.52
CA SER A 282 -38.61 -14.23 -25.31
C SER A 282 -38.36 -13.53 -23.98
N PHE A 283 -37.24 -13.86 -23.32
CA PHE A 283 -36.91 -13.34 -22.00
C PHE A 283 -35.43 -12.96 -21.91
N ARG A 284 -35.10 -12.11 -20.95
CA ARG A 284 -33.72 -11.76 -20.62
C ARG A 284 -33.29 -12.47 -19.35
N LEU A 285 -32.17 -13.19 -19.43
CA LEU A 285 -31.43 -13.66 -18.28
C LEU A 285 -30.31 -12.68 -17.95
N GLU A 286 -30.13 -12.43 -16.67
CA GLU A 286 -28.99 -11.70 -16.13
C GLU A 286 -28.47 -12.47 -14.92
N VAL A 287 -27.16 -12.54 -14.77
CA VAL A 287 -26.52 -13.12 -13.58
C VAL A 287 -25.52 -12.13 -13.01
N TRP A 288 -25.59 -11.94 -11.71
CA TRP A 288 -24.58 -11.23 -10.93
C TRP A 288 -23.75 -12.25 -10.18
N VAL A 289 -22.43 -12.07 -10.20
CA VAL A 289 -21.47 -12.95 -9.52
C VAL A 289 -20.59 -12.11 -8.62
N ASN A 290 -20.47 -12.51 -7.35
CA ASN A 290 -19.49 -11.96 -6.43
C ASN A 290 -18.50 -13.04 -6.00
N ASP A 291 -17.24 -12.65 -5.79
CA ASP A 291 -16.18 -13.51 -5.27
C ASP A 291 -15.92 -13.24 -3.77
N ALA A 292 -15.17 -14.13 -3.12
CA ALA A 292 -14.83 -14.00 -1.69
C ALA A 292 -13.79 -12.89 -1.42
N GLY A 293 -13.15 -12.35 -2.46
CA GLY A 293 -12.23 -11.22 -2.41
C GLY A 293 -12.93 -9.86 -2.48
N GLY A 294 -14.27 -9.83 -2.60
CA GLY A 294 -15.08 -8.62 -2.72
C GLY A 294 -15.21 -8.10 -4.16
N GLY A 295 -14.71 -8.84 -5.16
CA GLY A 295 -14.94 -8.55 -6.57
C GLY A 295 -16.35 -8.94 -7.01
N GLY A 296 -16.92 -8.17 -7.92
CA GLY A 296 -18.26 -8.41 -8.46
C GLY A 296 -18.34 -8.12 -9.95
N GLY A 297 -19.20 -8.85 -10.66
CA GLY A 297 -19.43 -8.69 -12.09
C GLY A 297 -20.80 -9.22 -12.50
N SER A 298 -21.22 -8.91 -13.73
CA SER A 298 -22.49 -9.41 -14.26
C SER A 298 -22.40 -9.75 -15.73
N SER A 299 -23.34 -10.56 -16.18
CA SER A 299 -23.53 -10.89 -17.59
C SER A 299 -25.02 -11.01 -17.89
N GLN A 300 -25.40 -10.78 -19.15
CA GLN A 300 -26.78 -10.88 -19.60
C GLN A 300 -26.88 -11.60 -20.94
N LEU A 301 -27.98 -12.31 -21.12
CA LEU A 301 -28.31 -13.08 -22.32
C LEU A 301 -29.79 -12.88 -22.65
N THR A 302 -30.09 -12.47 -23.88
CA THR A 302 -31.45 -12.55 -24.42
C THR A 302 -31.67 -13.93 -24.98
N VAL A 303 -32.76 -14.58 -24.56
CA VAL A 303 -33.18 -15.89 -25.04
C VAL A 303 -34.46 -15.71 -25.84
N ASP A 304 -34.42 -16.12 -27.10
CA ASP A 304 -35.53 -16.00 -28.04
C ASP A 304 -36.34 -17.29 -28.13
N ILE A 305 -37.67 -17.15 -28.13
CA ILE A 305 -38.57 -18.28 -28.42
C ILE A 305 -38.62 -18.50 -29.93
N ASP A 306 -38.10 -19.64 -30.38
CA ASP A 306 -38.14 -20.05 -31.79
C ASP A 306 -38.83 -21.43 -31.90
N PRO A 307 -39.97 -21.54 -32.61
CA PRO A 307 -40.64 -22.81 -32.86
C PRO A 307 -39.77 -23.85 -33.59
N ASN A 308 -38.70 -23.41 -34.27
CA ASN A 308 -37.79 -24.27 -35.03
C ASN A 308 -36.48 -24.58 -34.28
N ALA A 309 -36.28 -24.05 -33.07
CA ALA A 309 -35.14 -24.42 -32.26
C ALA A 309 -35.21 -25.91 -31.86
N GLU A 310 -34.06 -26.53 -31.65
CA GLU A 310 -34.04 -27.88 -31.05
C GLU A 310 -34.47 -27.78 -29.58
N PRO A 311 -35.31 -28.70 -29.08
CA PRO A 311 -35.65 -28.74 -27.66
C PRO A 311 -34.39 -29.02 -26.83
N CYS A 312 -34.24 -28.30 -25.71
CA CYS A 312 -33.16 -28.54 -24.77
C CYS A 312 -33.20 -29.98 -24.26
N LEU A 313 -32.05 -30.66 -24.27
CA LEU A 313 -31.92 -32.01 -23.75
C LEU A 313 -32.20 -32.00 -22.23
N GLN A 314 -33.07 -32.91 -21.78
CA GLN A 314 -33.32 -33.17 -20.35
C GLN A 314 -32.15 -33.91 -19.69
#